data_AF-A0A849HYI3-F1
#
_entry.id   AF-A0A849HYI3-F1
#
_cell.length_a   1.000
_cell.length_b   1.000
_cell.length_c   1.000
_cell.angle_alpha   90.00
_cell.angle_beta   90.00
_cell.angle_gamma   90.00
#
_symmetry.space_group_name_H-M   'P 1'
#
loop_
_entity.id
_entity.type
_entity.pdbx_description
1 polymer ?
#
loop_
_entity_poly.entity_id
_entity_poly.type
_entity_poly.pdbx_seq_one_letter_code
_entity_poly.pdbx_strand_id
1 'polypeptide(L)'
;MLDIRTYRSHLGLRVDIHRKYKSVDAQTGKAKYHFRQIGSFPLNQGYDQTLLTLIDDSEVLQLENWLADSHFGHAWKKEADELVKLSLKVPPQLPDVMHKLFIEAKRLGIHFVPDEIMLNGLMNKAALIEAKIDKINGFSSGILTAYQPTHHKTDEEIKQALADGKAVYQRLLAMTQPASKTCEELNTAAARLGKSLKMPLDRLKEWAGQRPKGGKNSQFKSWYYTIGIDVLLAHDINPCELIPPARLIKYWIAPQKEVLTSEQAIETCLTAFARYSITQKMVEEVIDEVYVK
;
A
#
# COMPACT_ATOMS: atom_id res chain seq x y z
N MET A 1 25.22 9.99 -9.41
CA MET A 1 24.37 8.78 -9.40
C MET A 1 24.76 7.92 -10.58
N LEU A 2 25.30 6.75 -10.26
CA LEU A 2 25.73 5.78 -11.27
C LEU A 2 24.52 5.10 -11.89
N ASP A 3 24.60 4.87 -13.19
CA ASP A 3 23.73 3.98 -13.93
C ASP A 3 24.57 2.77 -14.36
N ILE A 4 24.35 1.65 -13.68
CA ILE A 4 25.11 0.42 -13.84
C ILE A 4 24.30 -0.53 -14.73
N ARG A 5 24.87 -0.91 -15.88
CA ARG A 5 24.19 -1.71 -16.89
C ARG A 5 24.95 -2.98 -17.17
N THR A 6 24.23 -4.08 -17.38
CA THR A 6 24.81 -5.38 -17.73
C THR A 6 24.48 -5.76 -19.17
N TYR A 7 25.49 -6.22 -19.90
CA TYR A 7 25.37 -6.67 -21.27
C TYR A 7 25.94 -8.09 -21.41
N ARG A 8 25.29 -8.93 -22.21
CA ARG A 8 25.87 -10.23 -22.59
C ARG A 8 26.96 -10.00 -23.64
N SER A 9 28.15 -10.54 -23.37
CA SER A 9 29.28 -10.58 -24.31
C SER A 9 29.72 -12.03 -24.54
N HIS A 10 30.60 -12.25 -25.50
CA HIS A 10 31.19 -13.58 -25.79
C HIS A 10 32.05 -14.12 -24.64
N LEU A 11 32.46 -13.27 -23.68
CA LEU A 11 33.24 -13.64 -22.49
C LEU A 11 32.40 -13.72 -21.20
N GLY A 12 31.07 -13.58 -21.30
CA GLY A 12 30.16 -13.54 -20.15
C GLY A 12 29.47 -12.18 -19.97
N LEU A 13 28.97 -11.92 -18.76
CA LEU A 13 28.31 -10.65 -18.43
C LEU A 13 29.33 -9.53 -18.27
N ARG A 14 29.25 -8.50 -19.12
CA ARG A 14 30.00 -7.25 -19.00
C ARG A 14 29.16 -6.23 -18.24
N VAL A 15 29.77 -5.57 -17.27
CA VAL A 15 29.19 -4.45 -16.52
C VAL A 15 29.75 -3.16 -17.08
N ASP A 16 28.88 -2.24 -17.48
CA ASP A 16 29.24 -0.88 -17.90
C ASP A 16 28.69 0.13 -16.90
N ILE A 17 29.55 1.01 -16.41
CA ILE A 17 29.17 2.08 -15.50
C ILE A 17 29.05 3.39 -16.26
N HIS A 18 27.89 4.01 -16.14
CA HIS A 18 27.60 5.30 -16.73
C HIS A 18 27.37 6.34 -15.64
N ARG A 19 27.94 7.54 -15.83
CA ARG A 19 27.58 8.71 -15.03
C ARG A 19 26.49 9.49 -15.75
N LYS A 20 25.37 9.69 -15.05
CA LYS A 20 24.27 10.53 -15.52
C LYS A 20 24.63 11.99 -15.32
N TYR A 21 24.59 12.79 -16.38
CA TYR A 21 24.73 14.24 -16.31
C TYR A 21 23.55 14.93 -16.99
N LYS A 22 23.20 16.11 -16.47
CA LYS A 22 22.07 16.91 -16.93
C LYS A 22 22.61 18.02 -17.81
N SER A 23 22.11 18.13 -19.03
CA SER A 23 22.28 19.28 -19.89
C SER A 23 20.93 19.97 -20.08
N VAL A 24 20.95 21.21 -20.55
CA VAL A 24 19.75 21.93 -20.99
C VAL A 24 19.77 21.93 -22.50
N ASP A 25 18.69 21.47 -23.11
CA ASP A 25 18.52 21.54 -24.56
C ASP A 25 18.41 23.01 -25.00
N ALA A 26 19.34 23.46 -25.82
CA ALA A 26 19.46 24.88 -26.20
C ALA A 26 18.25 25.40 -27.01
N GLN A 27 17.49 24.52 -27.67
CA GLN A 27 16.33 24.90 -28.48
C GLN A 27 15.03 24.86 -27.67
N THR A 28 14.90 23.90 -26.74
CA THR A 28 13.63 23.66 -26.03
C THR A 28 13.64 24.09 -24.56
N GLY A 29 14.81 24.43 -24.00
CA GLY A 29 14.99 24.77 -22.59
C GLY A 29 14.73 23.62 -21.62
N LYS A 30 14.44 22.42 -22.12
CA LYS A 30 14.12 21.25 -21.31
C LYS A 30 15.38 20.55 -20.83
N ALA A 31 15.30 19.97 -19.63
CA ALA A 31 16.37 19.13 -19.10
C ALA A 31 16.52 17.87 -19.95
N LYS A 32 17.73 17.65 -20.48
CA LYS A 32 18.10 16.43 -21.19
C LYS A 32 19.14 15.68 -20.36
N TYR A 33 18.95 14.39 -20.23
CA TYR A 33 19.88 13.52 -19.50
C TYR A 33 20.76 12.79 -20.48
N HIS A 34 22.05 12.83 -20.21
CA HIS A 34 23.05 12.10 -20.96
C HIS A 34 23.79 11.14 -20.03
N PHE A 35 24.32 10.08 -20.63
CA PHE A 35 25.02 9.02 -19.92
C PHE A 35 26.39 8.88 -20.56
N ARG A 36 27.44 9.17 -19.79
CA ARG A 36 28.82 8.96 -20.22
C ARG A 36 29.34 7.71 -19.54
N GLN A 37 29.82 6.75 -20.33
CA GLN A 37 30.49 5.58 -19.79
C GLN A 37 31.80 6.01 -19.12
N ILE A 38 32.00 5.61 -17.87
CA ILE A 38 33.19 5.93 -17.08
C ILE A 38 34.02 4.68 -16.75
N GLY A 39 33.47 3.49 -16.97
CA GLY A 39 34.21 2.24 -16.83
C GLY A 39 33.44 1.05 -17.37
N SER A 40 34.16 -0.05 -17.57
CA SER A 40 33.58 -1.36 -17.85
C SER A 40 34.46 -2.45 -17.27
N PHE A 41 33.83 -3.56 -16.87
CA PHE A 41 34.54 -4.73 -16.39
C PHE A 41 33.71 -6.00 -16.56
N PRO A 42 34.35 -7.18 -16.69
CA PRO A 42 33.66 -8.46 -16.62
C PRO A 42 33.13 -8.72 -15.20
N LEU A 43 31.87 -9.11 -15.06
CA LEU A 43 31.23 -9.31 -13.74
C LEU A 43 32.01 -10.32 -12.86
N ASN A 44 32.55 -11.36 -13.47
CA ASN A 44 33.32 -12.41 -12.78
C ASN A 44 34.74 -12.00 -12.37
N GLN A 45 35.28 -10.91 -12.91
CA GLN A 45 36.62 -10.42 -12.60
C GLN A 45 36.61 -9.23 -11.63
N GLY A 46 35.44 -8.60 -11.44
CA GLY A 46 35.32 -7.37 -10.66
C GLY A 46 35.89 -6.15 -11.39
N TYR A 47 35.82 -4.99 -10.75
CA TYR A 47 36.33 -3.74 -11.32
C TYR A 47 37.79 -3.50 -10.93
N ASP A 48 38.50 -2.75 -11.78
CA ASP A 48 39.85 -2.26 -11.48
C ASP A 48 39.80 -1.07 -10.50
N GLN A 49 40.83 -0.94 -9.67
CA GLN A 49 41.01 0.11 -8.67
C GLN A 49 41.07 1.50 -9.30
N THR A 50 41.43 1.60 -10.58
CA THR A 50 41.32 2.82 -11.38
C THR A 50 39.90 3.36 -11.48
N LEU A 51 38.87 2.51 -11.39
CA LEU A 51 37.48 2.96 -11.35
C LEU A 51 37.15 3.69 -10.05
N LEU A 52 37.71 3.25 -8.92
CA LEU A 52 37.44 3.84 -7.61
C LEU A 52 37.93 5.28 -7.50
N THR A 53 38.96 5.66 -8.28
CA THR A 53 39.45 7.04 -8.32
C THR A 53 38.53 7.97 -9.11
N LEU A 54 37.60 7.42 -9.90
CA LEU A 54 36.70 8.18 -10.76
C LEU A 54 35.32 8.43 -10.13
N ILE A 55 35.00 7.77 -9.01
CA ILE A 55 33.68 7.80 -8.33
C ILE A 55 33.82 8.29 -6.88
N ASP A 56 32.78 8.94 -6.36
CA ASP A 56 32.75 9.41 -4.96
C ASP A 56 32.31 8.31 -3.98
N ASP A 57 32.48 8.53 -2.68
CA ASP A 57 32.16 7.54 -1.63
C ASP A 57 30.70 7.03 -1.68
N SER A 58 29.76 7.89 -2.08
CA SER A 58 28.35 7.50 -2.21
C SER A 58 28.13 6.59 -3.43
N GLU A 59 28.84 6.87 -4.52
CA GLU A 59 28.85 6.08 -5.74
C GLU A 59 29.63 4.76 -5.57
N VAL A 60 30.69 4.73 -4.75
CA VAL A 60 31.38 3.50 -4.32
C VAL A 60 30.41 2.59 -3.58
N LEU A 61 29.70 3.12 -2.58
CA LEU A 61 28.71 2.34 -1.83
C LEU A 61 27.59 1.81 -2.75
N GLN A 62 27.13 2.63 -3.69
CA GLN A 62 26.15 2.20 -4.70
C GLN A 62 26.67 1.02 -5.54
N LEU A 63 27.94 1.08 -5.95
CA LEU A 63 28.58 0.02 -6.73
C LEU A 63 28.80 -1.27 -5.89
N GLU A 64 29.25 -1.14 -4.64
CA GLU A 64 29.41 -2.28 -3.73
C GLU A 64 28.09 -3.02 -3.50
N ASN A 65 27.00 -2.28 -3.24
CA ASN A 65 25.68 -2.86 -3.06
C ASN A 65 25.18 -3.55 -4.33
N TRP A 66 25.38 -2.92 -5.49
CA TRP A 66 25.00 -3.52 -6.78
C TRP A 66 25.76 -4.82 -7.07
N LEU A 67 27.04 -4.89 -6.72
CA LEU A 67 27.84 -6.11 -6.88
C LEU A 67 27.46 -7.19 -5.88
N ALA A 68 27.15 -6.83 -4.64
CA ALA A 68 26.62 -7.77 -3.66
C ALA A 68 25.32 -8.40 -4.16
N ASP A 69 24.40 -7.58 -4.67
CA ASP A 69 23.14 -8.04 -5.27
C ASP A 69 23.38 -8.92 -6.51
N SER A 70 24.31 -8.55 -7.38
CA SER A 70 24.58 -9.26 -8.63
C SER A 70 25.31 -10.59 -8.41
N HIS A 71 26.29 -10.62 -7.49
CA HIS A 71 26.95 -11.87 -7.09
C HIS A 71 25.97 -12.81 -6.40
N PHE A 72 25.07 -12.27 -5.58
CA PHE A 72 24.01 -13.06 -4.98
C PHE A 72 23.06 -13.67 -6.02
N GLY A 73 22.59 -12.86 -6.99
CA GLY A 73 21.75 -13.35 -8.09
C GLY A 73 22.45 -14.38 -8.98
N HIS A 74 23.76 -14.25 -9.19
CA HIS A 74 24.55 -15.21 -9.97
C HIS A 74 24.88 -16.49 -9.18
N ALA A 75 25.04 -16.38 -7.86
CA ALA A 75 25.28 -17.50 -6.94
C ALA A 75 23.98 -18.15 -6.42
N TRP A 76 22.81 -17.78 -6.96
CA TRP A 76 21.50 -18.31 -6.59
C TRP A 76 21.35 -19.78 -7.02
N LYS A 77 22.01 -20.64 -6.25
CA LYS A 77 21.84 -22.10 -6.11
C LYS A 77 21.85 -22.50 -4.63
N LYS A 78 21.70 -21.53 -3.72
CA LYS A 78 21.90 -21.70 -2.28
C LYS A 78 20.55 -21.74 -1.56
N GLU A 79 20.49 -22.59 -0.54
CA GLU A 79 19.35 -22.80 0.36
C GLU A 79 18.95 -21.50 1.08
N ALA A 80 17.68 -21.38 1.46
CA ALA A 80 17.12 -20.18 2.09
C ALA A 80 17.87 -19.74 3.36
N ASP A 81 18.51 -20.66 4.07
CA ASP A 81 19.24 -20.41 5.32
C ASP A 81 20.52 -19.56 5.12
N GLU A 82 21.04 -19.46 3.90
CA GLU A 82 22.20 -18.61 3.58
C GLU A 82 21.84 -17.13 3.40
N LEU A 83 20.55 -16.79 3.21
CA LEU A 83 20.06 -15.40 3.19
C LEU A 83 20.37 -14.67 4.50
N VAL A 84 20.31 -15.37 5.63
CA VAL A 84 20.55 -14.81 6.97
C VAL A 84 22.01 -14.36 7.15
N LYS A 85 22.93 -14.87 6.31
CA LYS A 85 24.37 -14.53 6.34
C LYS A 85 24.71 -13.31 5.48
N LEU A 86 23.75 -12.76 4.73
CA LEU A 86 23.96 -11.54 3.95
C LEU A 86 24.16 -10.35 4.88
N SER A 87 25.40 -9.90 4.98
CA SER A 87 25.74 -8.64 5.64
C SER A 87 25.46 -7.50 4.67
N LEU A 88 24.26 -6.90 4.76
CA LEU A 88 23.98 -5.64 4.08
C LEU A 88 24.84 -4.54 4.71
N LYS A 89 25.78 -3.99 3.93
CA LYS A 89 26.57 -2.83 4.37
C LYS A 89 25.70 -1.58 4.31
N VAL A 90 25.24 -1.13 5.47
CA VAL A 90 24.60 0.18 5.61
C VAL A 90 25.65 1.29 5.79
N PRO A 91 25.36 2.54 5.39
CA PRO A 91 26.23 3.66 5.70
C PRO A 91 26.58 3.70 7.19
N PRO A 92 27.84 3.98 7.59
CA PRO A 92 28.25 3.96 8.99
C PRO A 92 27.43 4.91 9.89
N GLN A 93 26.89 5.96 9.29
CA GLN A 93 26.13 7.02 9.95
C GLN A 93 24.63 6.70 10.07
N LEU A 94 24.13 5.70 9.35
CA LEU A 94 22.70 5.38 9.32
C LEU A 94 22.14 5.00 10.69
N PRO A 95 22.82 4.17 11.52
CA PRO A 95 22.33 3.85 12.87
C PRO A 95 22.15 5.09 13.73
N ASP A 96 23.14 6.00 13.72
CA ASP A 96 23.10 7.24 14.50
C ASP A 96 22.00 8.19 14.03
N VAL A 97 21.79 8.28 12.71
CA VAL A 97 20.73 9.12 12.12
C VAL A 97 19.35 8.56 12.47
N MET A 98 19.15 7.25 12.34
CA MET A 98 17.87 6.60 12.69
C MET A 98 17.56 6.73 14.19
N HIS A 99 18.58 6.63 15.04
CA HIS A 99 18.43 6.84 16.49
C HIS A 99 18.04 8.29 16.82
N LYS A 100 18.67 9.29 16.19
CA LYS A 100 18.30 10.70 16.36
C LYS A 100 16.86 10.97 15.89
N LEU A 101 16.45 10.36 14.77
CA LEU A 101 15.09 10.49 14.25
C LEU A 101 14.06 9.87 15.20
N PHE A 102 14.38 8.71 15.80
CA PHE A 102 13.55 8.05 16.80
C PHE A 102 13.33 8.90 18.05
N ILE A 103 14.40 9.51 18.56
CA ILE A 103 14.33 10.40 19.71
C ILE A 103 13.40 11.58 19.42
N GLU A 104 13.53 12.21 18.24
CA GLU A 104 12.67 13.35 17.89
C GLU A 104 11.22 12.98 17.61
N ALA A 105 10.98 11.83 16.97
CA ALA A 105 9.62 11.32 16.81
C ALA A 105 8.97 11.09 18.18
N LYS A 106 9.69 10.47 19.13
CA LYS A 106 9.20 10.26 20.51
C LYS A 106 8.93 11.58 21.23
N ARG A 107 9.79 12.60 21.07
CA ARG A 107 9.58 13.95 21.65
C ARG A 107 8.29 14.60 21.15
N LEU A 108 7.93 14.35 19.89
CA LEU A 108 6.74 14.90 19.24
C LEU A 108 5.49 14.01 19.39
N GLY A 109 5.57 12.90 20.14
CA GLY A 109 4.46 11.96 20.29
C GLY A 109 4.16 11.14 19.02
N ILE A 110 5.08 11.12 18.06
CA ILE A 110 4.95 10.35 16.82
C ILE A 110 5.47 8.93 17.09
N HIS A 111 4.63 7.93 16.88
CA HIS A 111 5.07 6.55 16.94
C HIS A 111 6.00 6.25 15.75
N PHE A 112 7.28 5.99 16.06
CA PHE A 112 8.29 5.68 15.07
C PHE A 112 9.12 4.51 15.58
N VAL A 113 9.21 3.42 14.81
CA VAL A 113 10.10 2.29 15.09
C VAL A 113 10.98 2.10 13.86
N PRO A 114 12.30 2.39 13.96
CA PRO A 114 13.24 2.34 12.84
C PRO A 114 13.16 1.04 12.03
N ASP A 115 13.16 -0.09 12.73
CA ASP A 115 13.22 -1.42 12.12
C ASP A 115 11.92 -1.76 11.38
N GLU A 116 10.77 -1.36 11.93
CA GLU A 116 9.46 -1.54 11.27
C GLU A 116 9.35 -0.70 9.99
N ILE A 117 9.85 0.53 10.00
CA ILE A 117 9.81 1.40 8.82
C ILE A 117 10.75 0.88 7.73
N MET A 118 11.94 0.42 8.10
CA MET A 118 12.86 -0.22 7.16
C MET A 118 12.29 -1.52 6.60
N LEU A 119 11.70 -2.36 7.45
CA LEU A 119 11.02 -3.59 7.04
C LEU A 119 9.85 -3.28 6.09
N ASN A 120 8.99 -2.31 6.42
CA ASN A 120 7.88 -1.88 5.56
C ASN A 120 8.39 -1.34 4.22
N GLY A 121 9.48 -0.56 4.22
CA GLY A 121 10.12 -0.08 2.99
C GLY A 121 10.64 -1.22 2.10
N LEU A 122 11.27 -2.22 2.69
CA LEU A 122 11.75 -3.41 1.99
C LEU A 122 10.59 -4.25 1.46
N MET A 123 9.55 -4.47 2.25
CA MET A 123 8.34 -5.21 1.86
C MET A 123 7.59 -4.52 0.71
N ASN A 124 7.45 -3.19 0.74
CA ASN A 124 6.87 -2.42 -0.35
C ASN A 124 7.67 -2.55 -1.65
N LYS A 125 9.01 -2.54 -1.54
CA LYS A 125 9.90 -2.70 -2.70
C LYS A 125 9.85 -4.12 -3.25
N ALA A 126 9.78 -5.13 -2.38
CA ALA A 126 9.57 -6.51 -2.75
C ALA A 126 8.23 -6.69 -3.47
N ALA A 127 7.14 -6.06 -2.99
CA ALA A 127 5.83 -6.13 -3.64
C ALA A 127 5.83 -5.54 -5.06
N LEU A 128 6.60 -4.46 -5.27
CA LEU A 128 6.80 -3.90 -6.61
C LEU A 128 7.60 -4.85 -7.53
N ILE A 129 8.51 -5.64 -6.98
CA ILE A 129 9.26 -6.65 -7.73
C ILE A 129 8.35 -7.83 -8.07
N GLU A 130 7.58 -8.33 -7.10
CA GLU A 130 6.59 -9.39 -7.31
C GLU A 130 5.56 -8.98 -8.38
N ALA A 131 5.02 -7.76 -8.32
CA ALA A 131 4.09 -7.25 -9.33
C ALA A 131 4.72 -7.20 -10.74
N LYS A 132 6.03 -6.95 -10.85
CA LYS A 132 6.75 -7.02 -12.14
C LYS A 132 6.92 -8.45 -12.61
N ILE A 133 7.24 -9.38 -11.70
CA ILE A 133 7.34 -10.81 -11.99
C ILE A 133 5.98 -11.36 -12.45
N ASP A 134 4.91 -11.07 -11.71
CA ASP A 134 3.54 -11.46 -12.03
C ASP A 134 3.09 -10.93 -13.39
N LYS A 135 3.47 -9.68 -13.71
CA LYS A 135 3.19 -9.08 -15.01
C LYS A 135 3.94 -9.78 -16.15
N ILE A 136 5.18 -10.22 -15.93
CA ILE A 136 5.96 -10.97 -16.91
C ILE A 136 5.38 -12.38 -17.10
N ASN A 137 4.99 -13.02 -16.00
CA ASN A 137 4.53 -14.40 -15.99
C ASN A 137 3.04 -14.55 -16.39
N GLY A 138 2.25 -13.49 -16.27
CA GLY A 138 0.82 -13.51 -16.60
C GLY A 138 -0.08 -14.14 -15.54
N PHE A 139 0.47 -14.54 -14.40
CA PHE A 139 -0.24 -15.08 -13.24
C PHE A 139 0.43 -14.60 -11.95
N SER A 140 -0.33 -14.63 -10.84
CA SER A 140 0.21 -14.17 -9.55
C SER A 140 1.10 -15.24 -8.92
N SER A 141 2.32 -14.87 -8.55
CA SER A 141 3.32 -15.77 -7.98
C SER A 141 3.11 -16.04 -6.49
N GLY A 142 2.45 -15.13 -5.77
CA GLY A 142 2.04 -15.32 -4.37
C GLY A 142 3.21 -15.48 -3.39
N ILE A 143 4.40 -15.03 -3.78
CA ILE A 143 5.68 -15.23 -3.10
C ILE A 143 5.68 -14.44 -1.78
N LEU A 144 5.24 -13.18 -1.77
CA LEU A 144 5.17 -12.40 -0.52
C LEU A 144 3.94 -12.75 0.30
N THR A 145 2.86 -13.18 -0.35
CA THR A 145 1.65 -13.65 0.33
C THR A 145 1.91 -14.88 1.19
N ALA A 146 2.88 -15.72 0.82
CA ALA A 146 3.31 -16.87 1.61
C ALA A 146 4.22 -16.53 2.80
N TYR A 147 4.84 -15.34 2.82
CA TYR A 147 5.89 -14.98 3.78
C TYR A 147 5.56 -13.78 4.68
N GLN A 148 4.39 -13.17 4.54
CA GLN A 148 3.97 -12.04 5.37
C GLN A 148 3.22 -12.49 6.64
N PRO A 149 3.72 -12.16 7.85
CA PRO A 149 2.89 -12.03 9.05
C PRO A 149 2.41 -10.59 9.28
N THR A 150 2.30 -9.77 8.22
CA THR A 150 1.73 -8.41 8.30
C THR A 150 0.46 -8.31 7.46
N HIS A 151 -0.68 -8.49 8.12
CA HIS A 151 -1.95 -7.79 7.87
C HIS A 151 -2.45 -7.59 6.42
N HIS A 152 -2.26 -8.56 5.53
CA HIS A 152 -3.24 -8.71 4.46
C HIS A 152 -4.50 -9.32 5.06
N LYS A 153 -5.65 -8.68 4.80
CA LYS A 153 -6.94 -9.26 5.14
C LYS A 153 -6.95 -10.68 4.60
N THR A 154 -7.18 -11.67 5.46
CA THR A 154 -7.26 -13.06 5.02
C THR A 154 -8.26 -13.17 3.87
N ASP A 155 -8.12 -14.15 3.00
CA ASP A 155 -9.12 -14.39 1.94
C ASP A 155 -10.54 -14.49 2.53
N GLU A 156 -10.65 -14.99 3.77
CA GLU A 156 -11.88 -14.98 4.56
C GLU A 156 -12.35 -13.58 4.95
N GLU A 157 -11.48 -12.70 5.45
CA GLU A 157 -11.82 -11.31 5.75
C GLU A 157 -12.22 -10.51 4.50
N ILE A 158 -11.61 -10.77 3.33
CA ILE A 158 -11.98 -10.16 2.06
C ILE A 158 -13.37 -10.66 1.61
N LYS A 159 -13.60 -11.99 1.66
CA LYS A 159 -14.90 -12.59 1.36
C LYS A 159 -15.99 -12.04 2.29
N GLN A 160 -15.69 -11.93 3.56
CA GLN A 160 -16.63 -11.46 4.56
C GLN A 160 -16.94 -9.97 4.37
N ALA A 161 -15.93 -9.12 4.10
CA ALA A 161 -16.18 -7.71 3.79
C ALA A 161 -17.07 -7.55 2.55
N LEU A 162 -16.87 -8.38 1.51
CA LEU A 162 -17.73 -8.38 0.33
C LEU A 162 -19.17 -8.84 0.66
N ALA A 163 -19.32 -9.84 1.52
CA ALA A 163 -20.62 -10.33 1.96
C ALA A 163 -21.39 -9.26 2.76
N ASP A 164 -20.72 -8.59 3.70
CA ASP A 164 -21.30 -7.49 4.48
C ASP A 164 -21.76 -6.34 3.57
N GLY A 165 -20.94 -5.98 2.58
CA GLY A 165 -21.29 -4.94 1.61
C GLY A 165 -22.51 -5.34 0.81
N LYS A 166 -22.53 -6.58 0.31
CA LYS A 166 -23.69 -7.11 -0.40
C LYS A 166 -24.97 -7.06 0.46
N ALA A 167 -24.89 -7.41 1.73
CA ALA A 167 -26.05 -7.38 2.65
C ALA A 167 -26.63 -5.96 2.80
N VAL A 168 -25.77 -4.95 2.98
CA VAL A 168 -26.18 -3.53 3.04
C VAL A 168 -26.94 -3.13 1.78
N TYR A 169 -26.37 -3.39 0.60
CA TYR A 169 -26.97 -2.95 -0.65
C TYR A 169 -28.19 -3.76 -1.08
N GLN A 170 -28.29 -5.03 -0.65
CA GLN A 170 -29.52 -5.81 -0.76
C GLN A 170 -30.64 -5.19 0.08
N ARG A 171 -30.34 -4.78 1.32
CA ARG A 171 -31.33 -4.13 2.18
C ARG A 171 -31.81 -2.80 1.60
N LEU A 172 -30.88 -1.98 1.10
CA LEU A 172 -31.19 -0.70 0.44
C LEU A 172 -32.07 -0.87 -0.80
N LEU A 173 -31.82 -1.92 -1.60
CA LEU A 173 -32.61 -2.22 -2.79
C LEU A 173 -34.00 -2.78 -2.45
N ALA A 174 -34.16 -3.40 -1.28
CA ALA A 174 -35.42 -3.95 -0.77
C ALA A 174 -36.25 -2.95 0.03
N MET A 175 -35.83 -1.68 0.13
CA MET A 175 -36.61 -0.62 0.76
C MET A 175 -37.92 -0.39 -0.02
N THR A 176 -38.94 0.09 0.69
CA THR A 176 -40.27 0.37 0.11
C THR A 176 -40.25 1.53 -0.89
N GLN A 177 -39.24 2.40 -0.82
CA GLN A 177 -39.10 3.54 -1.70
C GLN A 177 -38.57 3.15 -3.09
N PRO A 178 -38.84 3.97 -4.14
CA PRO A 178 -38.29 3.73 -5.46
C PRO A 178 -36.76 3.68 -5.44
N ALA A 179 -36.18 2.69 -6.12
CA ALA A 179 -34.73 2.50 -6.16
C ALA A 179 -33.96 3.70 -6.75
N SER A 180 -34.59 4.52 -7.59
CA SER A 180 -34.02 5.79 -8.07
C SER A 180 -33.76 6.78 -6.93
N LYS A 181 -34.68 6.86 -5.96
CA LYS A 181 -34.54 7.72 -4.79
C LYS A 181 -33.41 7.23 -3.87
N THR A 182 -33.31 5.92 -3.66
CA THR A 182 -32.17 5.33 -2.93
C THR A 182 -30.84 5.66 -3.59
N CYS A 183 -30.76 5.65 -4.93
CA CYS A 183 -29.55 6.06 -5.65
C CYS A 183 -29.20 7.55 -5.44
N GLU A 184 -30.19 8.44 -5.40
CA GLU A 184 -30.00 9.87 -5.11
C GLU A 184 -29.50 10.11 -3.68
N GLU A 185 -30.07 9.39 -2.70
CA GLU A 185 -29.65 9.45 -1.30
C GLU A 185 -28.19 8.96 -1.13
N LEU A 186 -27.81 7.88 -1.83
CA LEU A 186 -26.42 7.41 -1.86
C LEU A 186 -25.45 8.43 -2.48
N ASN A 187 -25.85 9.12 -3.54
CA ASN A 187 -25.04 10.19 -4.14
C ASN A 187 -24.90 11.38 -3.15
N THR A 188 -25.97 11.70 -2.43
CA THR A 188 -25.98 12.77 -1.42
C THR A 188 -25.07 12.43 -0.24
N ALA A 189 -25.12 11.19 0.27
CA ALA A 189 -24.23 10.71 1.32
C ALA A 189 -22.76 10.72 0.87
N ALA A 190 -22.48 10.31 -0.37
CA ALA A 190 -21.13 10.39 -0.93
C ALA A 190 -20.62 11.84 -1.02
N ALA A 191 -21.47 12.79 -1.41
CA ALA A 191 -21.12 14.20 -1.47
C ALA A 191 -20.76 14.79 -0.09
N ARG A 192 -21.44 14.36 0.99
CA ARG A 192 -21.10 14.76 2.37
C ARG A 192 -19.69 14.31 2.79
N LEU A 193 -19.23 13.18 2.26
CA LEU A 193 -17.86 12.69 2.45
C LEU A 193 -16.84 13.30 1.46
N GLY A 194 -17.23 14.31 0.69
CA GLY A 194 -16.39 14.92 -0.34
C GLY A 194 -16.08 13.98 -1.51
N LYS A 195 -16.89 12.92 -1.72
CA LYS A 195 -16.70 11.95 -2.81
C LYS A 195 -17.68 12.22 -3.94
N SER A 196 -17.15 12.25 -5.17
CA SER A 196 -17.98 12.27 -6.37
C SER A 196 -18.43 10.85 -6.70
N LEU A 197 -19.73 10.59 -6.56
CA LEU A 197 -20.37 9.33 -6.92
C LEU A 197 -21.54 9.61 -7.85
N LYS A 198 -21.59 8.88 -8.96
CA LYS A 198 -22.78 8.73 -9.79
C LYS A 198 -23.25 7.29 -9.65
N MET A 199 -24.30 7.07 -8.86
CA MET A 199 -24.92 5.77 -8.64
C MET A 199 -26.09 5.56 -9.61
N PRO A 200 -25.91 4.82 -10.72
CA PRO A 200 -27.03 4.35 -11.52
C PRO A 200 -27.67 3.10 -10.89
N LEU A 201 -28.95 2.85 -11.19
CA LEU A 201 -29.70 1.69 -10.71
C LEU A 201 -29.00 0.35 -11.01
N ASP A 202 -28.38 0.24 -12.17
CA ASP A 202 -27.67 -0.99 -12.55
C ASP A 202 -26.46 -1.29 -11.66
N ARG A 203 -25.77 -0.24 -11.19
CA ARG A 203 -24.65 -0.37 -10.25
C ARG A 203 -25.13 -0.74 -8.85
N LEU A 204 -26.27 -0.20 -8.42
CA LEU A 204 -26.93 -0.61 -7.18
C LEU A 204 -27.29 -2.10 -7.22
N LYS A 205 -27.87 -2.58 -8.34
CA LYS A 205 -28.16 -4.02 -8.55
C LYS A 205 -26.92 -4.89 -8.59
N GLU A 206 -25.83 -4.41 -9.17
CA GLU A 206 -24.52 -5.07 -9.15
C GLU A 206 -23.98 -5.22 -7.72
N TRP A 207 -24.05 -4.16 -6.91
CA TRP A 207 -23.55 -4.18 -5.54
C TRP A 207 -24.42 -5.00 -4.59
N ALA A 208 -25.73 -5.07 -4.84
CA ALA A 208 -26.64 -6.02 -4.19
C ALA A 208 -26.44 -7.48 -4.67
N GLY A 209 -25.57 -7.70 -5.67
CA GLY A 209 -25.29 -9.01 -6.25
C GLY A 209 -26.46 -9.62 -7.02
N GLN A 210 -27.39 -8.80 -7.52
CA GLN A 210 -28.45 -9.21 -8.45
C GLN A 210 -27.98 -9.26 -9.91
N ARG A 211 -26.83 -8.66 -10.22
CA ARG A 211 -26.16 -8.75 -11.52
C ARG A 211 -24.69 -9.13 -11.36
N PRO A 212 -24.12 -9.89 -12.31
CA PRO A 212 -22.69 -10.17 -12.32
C PRO A 212 -21.89 -8.87 -12.50
N LYS A 213 -20.77 -8.75 -11.78
CA LYS A 213 -19.88 -7.59 -11.87
C LYS A 213 -19.32 -7.44 -13.29
N GLY A 214 -19.57 -6.29 -13.92
CA GLY A 214 -19.06 -5.96 -15.24
C GLY A 214 -17.60 -5.48 -15.18
N GLY A 215 -16.68 -6.32 -14.68
CA GLY A 215 -15.24 -5.98 -14.67
C GLY A 215 -14.42 -6.71 -13.60
N LYS A 216 -13.12 -6.90 -13.88
CA LYS A 216 -12.20 -7.75 -13.11
C LYS A 216 -11.66 -7.17 -11.78
N ASN A 217 -11.94 -5.93 -11.39
CA ASN A 217 -11.30 -5.33 -10.20
C ASN A 217 -12.14 -4.22 -9.53
N SER A 218 -13.36 -4.52 -9.07
CA SER A 218 -14.07 -3.61 -8.16
C SER A 218 -13.89 -4.05 -6.72
N GLN A 219 -12.74 -3.71 -6.14
CA GLN A 219 -12.60 -3.69 -4.68
C GLN A 219 -13.66 -2.74 -4.11
N PHE A 220 -14.41 -3.23 -3.13
CA PHE A 220 -15.40 -2.43 -2.42
C PHE A 220 -14.66 -1.48 -1.49
N LYS A 221 -14.66 -0.18 -1.81
CA LYS A 221 -13.94 0.83 -1.01
C LYS A 221 -14.64 1.02 0.34
N SER A 222 -13.87 1.32 1.39
CA SER A 222 -14.40 1.52 2.76
C SER A 222 -15.55 2.53 2.82
N TRP A 223 -15.42 3.65 2.12
CA TRP A 223 -16.46 4.70 2.10
C TRP A 223 -17.76 4.27 1.43
N TYR A 224 -17.79 3.20 0.63
CA TYR A 224 -19.05 2.66 0.11
C TYR A 224 -19.89 2.03 1.23
N TYR A 225 -19.25 1.41 2.22
CA TYR A 225 -19.99 0.91 3.40
C TYR A 225 -20.60 2.07 4.18
N THR A 226 -19.82 3.13 4.43
CA THR A 226 -20.27 4.31 5.17
C THR A 226 -21.50 4.95 4.56
N ILE A 227 -21.51 5.23 3.25
CA ILE A 227 -22.69 5.83 2.60
C ILE A 227 -23.91 4.91 2.63
N GLY A 228 -23.71 3.58 2.57
CA GLY A 228 -24.80 2.62 2.65
C GLY A 228 -25.40 2.59 4.05
N ILE A 229 -24.55 2.62 5.08
CA ILE A 229 -24.95 2.70 6.49
C ILE A 229 -25.68 4.01 6.76
N ASP A 230 -25.18 5.15 6.29
CA ASP A 230 -25.82 6.46 6.46
C ASP A 230 -27.24 6.48 5.91
N VAL A 231 -27.46 5.90 4.73
CA VAL A 231 -28.80 5.81 4.13
C VAL A 231 -29.69 4.87 4.94
N LEU A 232 -29.18 3.73 5.43
CA LEU A 232 -29.98 2.86 6.31
C LEU A 232 -30.41 3.57 7.60
N LEU A 233 -29.47 4.28 8.25
CA LEU A 233 -29.72 5.04 9.46
C LEU A 233 -30.76 6.16 9.24
N ALA A 234 -30.69 6.85 8.11
CA ALA A 234 -31.64 7.91 7.76
C ALA A 234 -33.10 7.41 7.58
N HIS A 235 -33.28 6.10 7.40
CA HIS A 235 -34.59 5.44 7.29
C HIS A 235 -34.92 4.59 8.52
N ASP A 236 -34.24 4.84 9.65
CA ASP A 236 -34.40 4.10 10.90
C ASP A 236 -34.22 2.57 10.76
N ILE A 237 -33.46 2.12 9.75
CA ILE A 237 -33.15 0.70 9.55
C ILE A 237 -31.88 0.37 10.33
N ASN A 238 -31.96 -0.60 11.25
CA ASN A 238 -30.83 -1.02 12.07
C ASN A 238 -29.75 -1.75 11.24
N PRO A 239 -28.56 -1.15 11.02
CA PRO A 239 -27.50 -1.80 10.24
C PRO A 239 -26.80 -2.91 11.02
N CYS A 240 -26.96 -3.00 12.36
CA CYS A 240 -26.40 -4.08 13.18
C CYS A 240 -27.07 -5.44 12.91
N GLU A 241 -28.25 -5.45 12.29
CA GLU A 241 -28.91 -6.68 11.82
C GLU A 241 -28.23 -7.27 10.58
N LEU A 242 -27.44 -6.47 9.86
CA LEU A 242 -26.78 -6.85 8.61
C LEU A 242 -25.29 -7.14 8.81
N ILE A 243 -24.64 -6.36 9.69
CA ILE A 243 -23.20 -6.42 9.93
C ILE A 243 -22.96 -6.48 11.44
N PRO A 244 -22.06 -7.37 11.92
CA PRO A 244 -21.66 -7.37 13.32
C PRO A 244 -21.20 -5.98 13.80
N PRO A 245 -21.66 -5.51 14.96
CA PRO A 245 -21.44 -4.15 15.46
C PRO A 245 -20.00 -3.63 15.38
N ALA A 246 -19.01 -4.43 15.80
CA ALA A 246 -17.60 -4.01 15.76
C ALA A 246 -17.11 -3.71 14.33
N ARG A 247 -17.56 -4.51 13.34
CA ARG A 247 -17.16 -4.33 11.93
C ARG A 247 -17.92 -3.19 11.28
N LEU A 248 -19.18 -3.01 11.67
CA LEU A 248 -19.99 -1.86 11.28
C LEU A 248 -19.30 -0.54 11.68
N ILE A 249 -18.90 -0.41 12.96
CA ILE A 249 -18.19 0.77 13.48
C ILE A 249 -16.90 0.99 12.69
N LYS A 250 -16.10 -0.07 12.50
CA LYS A 250 -14.84 -0.03 11.74
C LYS A 250 -15.03 0.49 10.32
N TYR A 251 -16.06 0.01 9.60
CA TYR A 251 -16.34 0.47 8.25
C TYR A 251 -16.82 1.91 8.22
N TRP A 252 -17.69 2.29 9.16
CA TRP A 252 -18.31 3.60 9.20
C TRP A 252 -17.32 4.72 9.54
N ILE A 253 -16.39 4.46 10.47
CA ILE A 253 -15.44 5.46 10.96
C ILE A 253 -14.17 5.57 10.10
N ALA A 254 -13.77 4.51 9.40
CA ALA A 254 -12.53 4.48 8.62
C ALA A 254 -12.35 5.67 7.64
N PRO A 255 -13.37 6.14 6.90
CA PRO A 255 -13.21 7.27 5.99
C PRO A 255 -13.17 8.63 6.69
N GLN A 256 -13.49 8.69 7.99
CA GLN A 256 -13.59 9.93 8.77
C GLN A 256 -12.32 10.20 9.60
N LYS A 257 -11.38 9.24 9.63
CA LYS A 257 -10.11 9.31 10.37
C LYS A 257 -9.25 10.53 10.04
N GLU A 258 -9.33 11.03 8.80
CA GLU A 258 -8.55 12.20 8.37
C GLU A 258 -9.13 13.54 8.87
N VAL A 259 -10.34 13.53 9.42
CA VAL A 259 -11.10 14.74 9.77
C VAL A 259 -11.45 14.80 11.26
N LEU A 260 -11.73 13.66 11.89
CA LEU A 260 -12.12 13.57 13.30
C LEU A 260 -10.94 13.18 14.19
N THR A 261 -10.93 13.66 15.43
CA THR A 261 -10.09 13.06 16.48
C THR A 261 -10.70 11.75 16.98
N SER A 262 -9.94 10.94 17.72
CA SER A 262 -10.44 9.70 18.33
C SER A 262 -11.63 9.96 19.27
N GLU A 263 -11.56 11.02 20.09
CA GLU A 263 -12.65 11.43 20.99
C GLU A 263 -13.92 11.83 20.22
N GLN A 264 -13.77 12.65 19.17
CA GLN A 264 -14.89 13.06 18.31
C GLN A 264 -15.50 11.87 17.58
N ALA A 265 -14.67 10.90 17.17
CA ALA A 265 -15.13 9.67 16.54
C ALA A 265 -15.96 8.80 17.50
N ILE A 266 -15.57 8.71 18.78
CA ILE A 266 -16.30 7.97 19.81
C ILE A 266 -17.67 8.60 20.00
N GLU A 267 -17.72 9.91 20.25
CA GLU A 267 -18.97 10.66 20.45
C GLU A 267 -19.90 10.54 19.24
N THR A 268 -19.34 10.68 18.03
CA THR A 268 -20.09 10.59 16.77
C THR A 268 -20.69 9.20 16.58
N CYS A 269 -19.92 8.13 16.84
CA CYS A 269 -20.41 6.75 16.79
C CYS A 269 -21.51 6.49 17.83
N LEU A 270 -21.31 6.92 19.08
CA LEU A 270 -22.30 6.71 20.13
C LEU A 270 -23.60 7.46 19.84
N THR A 271 -23.51 8.66 19.26
CA THR A 271 -24.68 9.44 18.85
C THR A 271 -25.42 8.78 17.68
N ALA A 272 -24.70 8.41 16.63
CA ALA A 272 -25.30 7.81 15.42
C ALA A 272 -25.92 6.43 15.71
N PHE A 273 -25.34 5.67 16.64
CA PHE A 273 -25.80 4.33 16.97
C PHE A 273 -26.49 4.21 18.33
N ALA A 274 -26.88 5.32 18.96
CA ALA A 274 -27.49 5.35 20.31
C ALA A 274 -28.72 4.44 20.46
N ARG A 275 -29.45 4.20 19.36
CA ARG A 275 -30.67 3.38 19.31
C ARG A 275 -30.40 1.89 19.10
N TYR A 276 -29.14 1.47 18.96
CA TYR A 276 -28.77 0.09 18.63
C TYR A 276 -27.86 -0.50 19.70
N SER A 277 -27.69 -1.83 19.68
CA SER A 277 -26.92 -2.61 20.67
C SER A 277 -25.39 -2.43 20.54
N ILE A 278 -24.93 -1.18 20.45
CA ILE A 278 -23.52 -0.79 20.43
C ILE A 278 -23.17 -0.21 21.80
N THR A 279 -22.15 -0.78 22.44
CA THR A 279 -21.69 -0.34 23.77
C THR A 279 -20.53 0.64 23.64
N GLN A 280 -20.40 1.54 24.61
CA GLN A 280 -19.27 2.48 24.70
C GLN A 280 -17.92 1.78 24.62
N LYS A 281 -17.74 0.73 25.43
CA LYS A 281 -16.51 -0.07 25.44
C LYS A 281 -16.14 -0.63 24.06
N MET A 282 -17.12 -1.11 23.30
CA MET A 282 -16.89 -1.63 21.95
C MET A 282 -16.49 -0.51 20.97
N VAL A 283 -17.09 0.66 21.08
CA VAL A 283 -16.75 1.83 20.24
C VAL A 283 -15.31 2.26 20.52
N GLU A 284 -14.92 2.36 21.78
CA GLU A 284 -13.57 2.69 22.23
C GLU A 284 -12.55 1.68 21.67
N GLU A 285 -12.76 0.38 21.88
CA GLU A 285 -11.87 -0.69 21.39
C GLU A 285 -11.67 -0.65 19.87
N VAL A 286 -12.73 -0.44 19.10
CA VAL A 286 -12.67 -0.39 17.63
C VAL A 286 -12.02 0.91 17.14
N ILE A 287 -12.29 2.04 17.79
CA ILE A 287 -11.68 3.33 17.41
C ILE A 287 -10.20 3.32 17.72
N ASP A 288 -9.77 2.78 18.85
CA ASP A 288 -8.35 2.59 19.14
C ASP A 288 -7.68 1.74 18.06
N GLU A 289 -8.32 0.63 17.62
CA GLU A 289 -7.79 -0.20 16.53
C GLU A 289 -7.66 0.56 15.21
N VAL A 290 -8.61 1.46 14.89
CA VAL A 290 -8.62 2.23 13.63
C VAL A 290 -7.67 3.42 13.67
N TYR A 291 -7.49 4.07 14.82
CA TYR A 291 -6.70 5.30 14.94
C TYR A 291 -5.23 5.05 15.24
N VAL A 292 -4.90 3.99 15.98
CA VAL A 292 -3.51 3.60 16.29
C VAL A 292 -2.79 2.96 15.09
N LYS A 293 -3.53 2.36 14.14
CA LYS A 293 -3.02 1.76 12.89
C LYS A 293 -2.95 2.74 11.72
#